data_AF-A0A8X6XCJ0-F1
#
_entry.id   AF-A0A8X6XCJ0-F1
#
_cell.length_a   1.000
_cell.length_b   1.000
_cell.length_c   1.000
_cell.angle_alpha   90.00
_cell.angle_beta   90.00
_cell.angle_gamma   90.00
#
_symmetry.space_group_name_H-M   'P 1'
#
loop_
_entity.id
_entity.type
_entity.pdbx_description
1 polymer ?
#
loop_
_entity_poly.entity_id
_entity_poly.type
_entity_poly.pdbx_seq_one_letter_code
_entity_poly.pdbx_strand_id
1 'polypeptide(L)'
;MTISSKGSCTKSSQSAQNLHQAAVNETKGKTCQLSLIFPKDKKKRVLHKAPPKKMNPKPPPLKSPKPSTRPGPKGGLELLLKGVESPELELAMGRIIAKMDALGDELKANTSARGAFRTMSSAKSPRWTVAGVLDILLKNFNSDDSTIQFESARLLEQALTTENRAYVVKHGLSTVVRVACECSKSPCVEKSRIGMGILEHLFKNSEETCHEVIRLGGLSAILYECRNSDVETLRHCAAALANLSLHGGPENQEAMIQHKASEWLFPLAFHSDDNIKYYACLAIAASRSEQRDRSRSAEVSKREEARSLAAFHFAMEAGIKKRQGNTNVFRDIGVVNALKKVASSPNAIASKYAAQALQLIGEQVPHKLSQQVPLWTVEDVVEWVKQIGFICYSPQFQNSKVDGDLLLQLDDKSLSDDIGISNGILRKRFRRELNQLKRMADYSSCDTSGLTSFLQGLGPEFCQYSYQMLLSGVNVKDLKELNSEQLESECGIENSIHRMRLMHMVKGERNFFLARFCGSLE
;
A
#
# COMPACT_ATOMS: atom_id res chain seq x y z
N MET A 1 36.15 -2.30 -50.55
CA MET A 1 36.34 -2.74 -49.16
C MET A 1 35.02 -3.30 -48.67
N THR A 2 35.00 -4.60 -48.42
CA THR A 2 33.84 -5.40 -48.04
C THR A 2 33.89 -5.59 -46.53
N ILE A 3 32.87 -5.19 -45.77
CA ILE A 3 32.72 -5.60 -44.36
C ILE A 3 31.27 -6.00 -44.10
N SER A 4 31.15 -7.23 -43.61
CA SER A 4 29.96 -8.01 -43.26
C SER A 4 29.41 -7.59 -41.90
N SER A 5 28.08 -7.43 -41.77
CA SER A 5 27.40 -7.35 -40.47
C SER A 5 26.70 -8.67 -40.15
N LYS A 6 27.31 -9.46 -39.25
CA LYS A 6 26.63 -10.51 -38.51
C LYS A 6 26.45 -10.03 -37.08
N GLY A 7 25.24 -9.59 -36.74
CA GLY A 7 24.80 -9.38 -35.37
C GLY A 7 24.20 -10.67 -34.81
N SER A 8 24.86 -11.26 -33.82
CA SER A 8 24.37 -12.42 -33.08
C SER A 8 23.17 -12.05 -32.22
N CYS A 9 22.00 -12.59 -32.54
CA CYS A 9 20.83 -12.56 -31.67
C CYS A 9 21.06 -13.55 -30.50
N THR A 10 21.05 -13.06 -29.27
CA THR A 10 21.28 -13.87 -28.07
C THR A 10 20.02 -14.66 -27.69
N LYS A 11 20.19 -15.94 -27.35
CA LYS A 11 19.14 -16.92 -27.02
C LYS A 11 18.19 -16.50 -25.86
N SER A 12 18.46 -15.41 -25.13
CA SER A 12 17.60 -14.93 -24.04
C SER A 12 16.36 -14.14 -24.52
N SER A 13 16.43 -13.51 -25.70
CA SER A 13 15.28 -12.81 -26.30
C SER A 13 14.17 -13.78 -26.72
N GLN A 14 14.57 -14.96 -27.22
CA GLN A 14 13.64 -15.98 -27.70
C GLN A 14 12.86 -16.65 -26.55
N SER A 15 13.49 -16.88 -25.40
CA SER A 15 12.82 -17.53 -24.26
C SER A 15 11.76 -16.65 -23.60
N ALA A 16 11.99 -15.33 -23.52
CA ALA A 16 11.01 -14.38 -23.01
C ALA A 16 9.80 -14.21 -23.96
N GLN A 17 10.06 -14.20 -25.27
CA GLN A 17 8.99 -14.19 -26.29
C GLN A 17 8.21 -15.51 -26.31
N ASN A 18 8.86 -16.66 -26.11
CA ASN A 18 8.20 -17.96 -26.08
C ASN A 18 7.29 -18.16 -24.85
N LEU A 19 7.69 -17.65 -23.68
CA LEU A 19 6.85 -17.64 -22.47
C LEU A 19 5.65 -16.69 -22.61
N HIS A 20 5.86 -15.52 -23.23
CA HIS A 20 4.79 -14.58 -23.53
C HIS A 20 3.78 -15.17 -24.55
N GLN A 21 4.27 -15.85 -25.60
CA GLN A 21 3.42 -16.49 -26.60
C GLN A 21 2.67 -17.72 -26.04
N ALA A 22 3.25 -18.46 -25.11
CA ALA A 22 2.59 -19.56 -24.40
C ALA A 22 1.42 -19.06 -23.52
N ALA A 23 1.61 -17.96 -22.78
CA ALA A 23 0.56 -17.33 -21.98
C ALA A 23 -0.58 -16.73 -22.83
N VAL A 24 -0.24 -16.19 -24.01
CA VAL A 24 -1.21 -15.68 -24.99
C VAL A 24 -1.98 -16.82 -25.70
N ASN A 25 -1.36 -17.99 -25.85
CA ASN A 25 -2.00 -19.16 -26.45
C ASN A 25 -2.90 -19.91 -25.45
N GLU A 26 -2.58 -19.92 -24.15
CA GLU A 26 -3.47 -20.47 -23.11
C GLU A 26 -4.74 -19.63 -22.91
N THR A 27 -4.67 -18.31 -23.11
CA THR A 27 -5.83 -17.41 -23.02
C THR A 27 -6.76 -17.49 -24.24
N LYS A 28 -6.29 -17.97 -25.40
CA LYS A 28 -7.12 -18.19 -26.59
C LYS A 28 -7.80 -19.58 -26.63
N GLY A 29 -7.46 -20.48 -25.70
CA GLY A 29 -7.86 -21.90 -25.76
C GLY A 29 -9.03 -22.34 -24.88
N LYS A 30 -9.65 -21.47 -24.07
CA LYS A 30 -10.75 -21.89 -23.17
C LYS A 30 -11.92 -20.90 -23.14
N THR A 31 -12.62 -20.77 -24.25
CA THR A 31 -14.06 -20.49 -24.25
C THR A 31 -14.79 -21.78 -23.86
N CYS A 32 -14.92 -22.04 -22.56
CA CYS A 32 -15.93 -22.96 -22.05
C CYS A 32 -17.02 -22.13 -21.38
N GLN A 33 -18.14 -21.97 -22.09
CA GLN A 33 -19.41 -21.58 -21.50
C GLN A 33 -19.74 -22.57 -20.38
N LEU A 34 -19.63 -22.15 -19.12
CA LEU A 34 -20.30 -22.84 -18.02
C LEU A 34 -21.64 -22.17 -17.79
N SER A 35 -22.65 -22.71 -18.46
CA SER A 35 -24.05 -22.49 -18.15
C SER A 35 -24.37 -23.11 -16.77
N LEU A 36 -24.96 -22.28 -15.90
CA LEU A 36 -25.51 -22.70 -14.62
C LEU A 36 -26.74 -23.58 -14.85
N ILE A 37 -26.68 -24.86 -14.48
CA ILE A 37 -27.85 -25.73 -14.35
C ILE A 37 -28.02 -26.06 -12.87
N PHE A 38 -29.06 -25.50 -12.25
CA PHE A 38 -29.57 -25.87 -10.94
C PHE A 38 -30.48 -27.12 -11.06
N PRO A 39 -30.32 -28.16 -10.23
CA PRO A 39 -31.36 -29.16 -10.03
C PRO A 39 -32.30 -28.74 -8.88
N LYS A 40 -33.60 -28.73 -9.18
CA LYS A 40 -34.72 -28.54 -8.23
C LYS A 40 -34.97 -29.80 -7.38
N ASP A 41 -35.59 -29.55 -6.22
CA ASP A 41 -36.10 -30.44 -5.18
C ASP A 41 -36.59 -31.84 -5.56
N LYS A 42 -36.34 -32.81 -4.67
CA LYS A 42 -37.34 -33.47 -3.78
C LYS A 42 -36.81 -34.83 -3.27
N LYS A 43 -36.81 -35.03 -1.94
CA LYS A 43 -37.70 -35.98 -1.23
C LYS A 43 -37.34 -36.15 0.25
N LYS A 44 -38.40 -36.08 1.06
CA LYS A 44 -38.50 -36.39 2.49
C LYS A 44 -37.96 -37.79 2.84
N ARG A 45 -37.30 -37.92 3.99
CA ARG A 45 -37.43 -39.10 4.85
C ARG A 45 -37.34 -38.70 6.33
N VAL A 46 -38.24 -39.26 7.12
CA VAL A 46 -38.55 -38.98 8.52
C VAL A 46 -38.06 -40.14 9.40
N LEU A 47 -37.85 -39.85 10.69
CA LEU A 47 -37.60 -40.73 11.86
C LEU A 47 -36.13 -41.18 12.05
N HIS A 48 -35.52 -41.11 13.25
CA HIS A 48 -36.04 -41.33 14.60
C HIS A 48 -35.42 -40.40 15.68
N LYS A 49 -36.23 -40.08 16.70
CA LYS A 49 -35.84 -39.50 18.00
C LYS A 49 -35.19 -40.56 18.91
N ALA A 50 -34.20 -40.15 19.71
CA ALA A 50 -33.77 -40.78 20.96
C ALA A 50 -33.36 -39.69 21.99
N PRO A 51 -33.45 -39.94 23.32
CA PRO A 51 -33.89 -38.96 24.33
C PRO A 51 -32.76 -38.18 25.03
N PRO A 52 -33.07 -37.12 25.81
CA PRO A 52 -32.08 -36.25 26.42
C PRO A 52 -31.54 -36.83 27.74
N LYS A 53 -30.22 -36.75 27.95
CA LYS A 53 -29.59 -37.01 29.25
C LYS A 53 -29.38 -35.71 30.05
N LYS A 54 -29.75 -35.83 31.31
CA LYS A 54 -29.91 -34.84 32.40
C LYS A 54 -28.71 -33.90 32.62
N MET A 55 -29.04 -32.64 32.92
CA MET A 55 -28.19 -31.64 33.57
C MET A 55 -27.97 -31.95 35.06
N ASN A 56 -26.79 -31.59 35.58
CA ASN A 56 -26.51 -30.88 36.84
C ASN A 56 -25.00 -30.94 37.17
N PRO A 57 -24.44 -30.07 38.05
CA PRO A 57 -24.71 -28.66 38.27
C PRO A 57 -23.42 -27.79 38.31
N LYS A 58 -23.63 -26.47 38.32
CA LYS A 58 -22.67 -25.36 38.43
C LYS A 58 -21.83 -25.42 39.75
N PRO A 59 -20.54 -25.03 39.77
CA PRO A 59 -19.83 -24.71 41.01
C PRO A 59 -20.15 -23.28 41.51
N PRO A 60 -19.96 -23.01 42.82
CA PRO A 60 -20.46 -21.84 43.54
C PRO A 60 -19.61 -20.56 43.35
N PRO A 61 -20.15 -19.37 43.69
CA PRO A 61 -19.47 -18.09 43.47
C PRO A 61 -18.50 -17.75 44.61
N LEU A 62 -17.29 -17.33 44.26
CA LEU A 62 -16.34 -16.77 45.22
C LEU A 62 -16.58 -15.26 45.39
N LYS A 63 -16.58 -14.86 46.66
CA LYS A 63 -16.97 -13.56 47.22
C LYS A 63 -15.97 -12.45 46.89
N SER A 64 -16.50 -11.25 46.70
CA SER A 64 -15.77 -9.97 46.74
C SER A 64 -15.53 -9.51 48.17
N PRO A 65 -14.48 -8.69 48.39
CA PRO A 65 -14.56 -7.60 49.37
C PRO A 65 -14.20 -6.23 48.77
N LYS A 66 -14.96 -5.19 49.17
CA LYS A 66 -14.64 -3.74 49.04
C LYS A 66 -14.24 -3.21 50.46
N PRO A 67 -14.02 -1.89 50.68
CA PRO A 67 -12.84 -1.07 50.34
C PRO A 67 -12.27 -0.29 51.57
N SER A 68 -10.96 -0.04 51.64
CA SER A 68 -10.31 0.97 52.51
C SER A 68 -8.81 0.92 52.21
N THR A 69 -8.00 1.97 52.04
CA THR A 69 -8.00 3.38 52.42
C THR A 69 -6.83 4.01 51.63
N ARG A 70 -6.97 5.24 51.10
CA ARG A 70 -5.83 5.98 50.50
C ARG A 70 -4.85 6.44 51.59
N PRO A 71 -3.55 6.49 51.27
CA PRO A 71 -2.73 7.66 51.58
C PRO A 71 -2.16 8.30 50.31
N GLY A 72 -1.92 9.60 50.40
CA GLY A 72 -1.48 10.50 49.33
C GLY A 72 -0.01 10.35 48.88
N PRO A 73 0.52 11.37 48.20
CA PRO A 73 1.38 11.20 47.03
C PRO A 73 2.86 11.02 47.38
N LYS A 74 3.30 9.77 47.54
CA LYS A 74 4.73 9.37 47.44
C LYS A 74 4.89 7.97 46.82
N GLY A 75 4.16 7.69 45.73
CA GLY A 75 4.21 6.40 45.02
C GLY A 75 4.65 6.48 43.54
N GLY A 76 5.14 7.63 43.08
CA GLY A 76 5.42 7.90 41.67
C GLY A 76 6.78 7.42 41.14
N LEU A 77 7.69 6.94 42.00
CA LEU A 77 9.07 6.61 41.58
C LEU A 77 9.42 5.12 41.67
N GLU A 78 8.63 4.31 42.40
CA GLU A 78 8.82 2.85 42.49
C GLU A 78 8.09 2.07 41.38
N LEU A 79 7.18 2.74 40.66
CA LEU A 79 6.42 2.17 39.53
C LEU A 79 7.15 2.26 38.18
N LEU A 80 8.32 2.91 38.11
CA LEU A 80 9.19 2.93 36.94
C LEU A 80 10.26 1.81 36.94
N LEU A 81 10.36 1.01 38.01
CA LEU A 81 11.35 -0.06 38.15
C LEU A 81 10.77 -1.48 38.21
N LYS A 82 9.44 -1.65 38.07
CA LYS A 82 8.80 -2.96 37.88
C LYS A 82 8.12 -3.01 36.52
N GLY A 83 8.95 -3.19 35.49
CA GLY A 83 8.51 -3.53 34.15
C GLY A 83 7.78 -4.87 34.15
N VAL A 84 6.60 -4.86 33.56
CA VAL A 84 5.59 -5.91 33.54
C VAL A 84 6.12 -7.14 32.78
N GLU A 85 6.16 -8.28 33.49
CA GLU A 85 6.21 -9.63 32.91
C GLU A 85 4.89 -9.87 32.15
N SER A 86 4.92 -9.78 30.82
CA SER A 86 3.84 -10.30 29.97
C SER A 86 4.02 -11.82 29.87
N PRO A 87 2.98 -12.64 30.16
CA PRO A 87 3.02 -14.08 29.96
C PRO A 87 3.28 -14.46 28.48
N GLU A 88 2.88 -13.61 27.53
CA GLU A 88 3.20 -13.82 26.11
C GLU A 88 4.68 -13.56 25.80
N LEU A 89 5.32 -12.62 26.51
CA LEU A 89 6.75 -12.32 26.40
C LEU A 89 7.60 -13.44 27.03
N GLU A 90 7.21 -13.98 28.19
CA GLU A 90 7.88 -15.18 28.75
C GLU A 90 7.72 -16.41 27.86
N LEU A 91 6.55 -16.59 27.22
CA LEU A 91 6.32 -17.69 26.29
C LEU A 91 7.12 -17.52 24.99
N ALA A 92 7.28 -16.29 24.50
CA ALA A 92 8.13 -15.97 23.35
C ALA A 92 9.62 -16.11 23.69
N MET A 93 10.04 -15.66 24.87
CA MET A 93 11.39 -15.83 25.42
C MET A 93 11.71 -17.31 25.65
N GLY A 94 10.77 -18.08 26.20
CA GLY A 94 10.90 -19.53 26.38
C GLY A 94 10.99 -20.28 25.05
N ARG A 95 10.30 -19.83 23.99
CA ARG A 95 10.44 -20.39 22.63
C ARG A 95 11.77 -20.02 21.97
N ILE A 96 12.29 -18.81 22.20
CA ILE A 96 13.60 -18.36 21.70
C ILE A 96 14.71 -19.09 22.43
N ILE A 97 14.64 -19.19 23.76
CA ILE A 97 15.62 -19.92 24.60
C ILE A 97 15.57 -21.42 24.27
N ALA A 98 14.39 -22.03 24.17
CA ALA A 98 14.26 -23.44 23.81
C ALA A 98 14.69 -23.72 22.35
N LYS A 99 14.46 -22.80 21.42
CA LYS A 99 15.04 -22.89 20.06
C LYS A 99 16.55 -22.67 20.08
N MET A 100 17.09 -21.79 20.92
CA MET A 100 18.53 -21.60 21.09
C MET A 100 19.22 -22.79 21.77
N ASP A 101 18.54 -23.48 22.68
CA ASP A 101 19.01 -24.71 23.32
C ASP A 101 18.92 -25.90 22.34
N ALA A 102 17.82 -26.02 21.56
CA ALA A 102 17.67 -27.03 20.52
C ALA A 102 18.62 -26.81 19.32
N LEU A 103 18.80 -25.56 18.87
CA LEU A 103 19.86 -25.19 17.94
C LEU A 103 21.23 -25.38 18.57
N GLY A 104 21.40 -25.14 19.87
CA GLY A 104 22.64 -25.39 20.61
C GLY A 104 23.04 -26.87 20.58
N ASP A 105 22.06 -27.78 20.65
CA ASP A 105 22.28 -29.22 20.51
C ASP A 105 22.55 -29.65 19.06
N GLU A 106 21.91 -29.03 18.06
CA GLU A 106 22.24 -29.24 16.63
C GLU A 106 23.59 -28.59 16.22
N LEU A 107 23.96 -27.44 16.80
CA LEU A 107 25.20 -26.70 16.55
C LEU A 107 26.41 -27.28 17.28
N LYS A 108 26.21 -28.06 18.36
CA LYS A 108 27.28 -28.86 19.01
C LYS A 108 27.93 -29.85 18.03
N ALA A 109 27.23 -30.25 16.96
CA ALA A 109 27.75 -31.15 15.93
C ALA A 109 28.59 -30.44 14.84
N ASN A 110 28.61 -29.10 14.76
CA ASN A 110 29.26 -28.34 13.70
C ASN A 110 30.46 -27.52 14.22
N THR A 111 31.67 -27.86 13.78
CA THR A 111 32.95 -27.38 14.32
C THR A 111 33.23 -25.88 14.13
N SER A 112 32.61 -25.20 13.15
CA SER A 112 32.81 -23.76 12.89
C SER A 112 31.92 -22.83 13.75
N ALA A 113 30.71 -23.26 14.15
CA ALA A 113 29.81 -22.46 14.98
C ALA A 113 30.25 -22.34 16.46
N ARG A 114 31.26 -23.13 16.83
CA ARG A 114 31.84 -23.23 18.17
C ARG A 114 32.49 -21.92 18.64
N GLY A 115 32.90 -21.04 17.74
CA GLY A 115 33.50 -19.73 18.03
C GLY A 115 32.49 -18.69 18.53
N ALA A 116 31.36 -18.55 17.84
CA ALA A 116 30.26 -17.67 18.26
C ALA A 116 29.68 -18.12 19.60
N PHE A 117 29.49 -19.43 19.78
CA PHE A 117 28.98 -20.00 21.03
C PHE A 117 30.00 -19.95 22.18
N ARG A 118 31.31 -20.12 21.94
CA ARG A 118 32.35 -19.93 22.97
C ARG A 118 32.41 -18.50 23.47
N THR A 119 32.24 -17.53 22.57
CA THR A 119 32.25 -16.10 22.92
C THR A 119 31.04 -15.74 23.80
N MET A 120 29.89 -16.37 23.53
CA MET A 120 28.70 -16.29 24.39
C MET A 120 28.90 -17.03 25.73
N SER A 121 29.47 -18.24 25.72
CA SER A 121 29.64 -19.08 26.91
C SER A 121 30.75 -18.63 27.88
N SER A 122 31.72 -17.81 27.44
CA SER A 122 32.80 -17.31 28.30
C SER A 122 32.41 -16.12 29.18
N ALA A 123 31.26 -15.48 28.91
CA ALA A 123 30.75 -14.37 29.70
C ALA A 123 30.10 -14.89 31.00
N LYS A 124 30.86 -14.93 32.09
CA LYS A 124 30.34 -15.29 33.43
C LYS A 124 29.39 -14.20 33.97
N SER A 125 28.06 -14.30 33.76
CA SER A 125 26.99 -13.77 34.66
C SER A 125 25.54 -14.07 34.23
N PRO A 126 24.54 -14.00 35.14
CA PRO A 126 23.31 -14.80 35.09
C PRO A 126 22.02 -14.04 34.74
N ARG A 127 21.96 -13.35 33.58
CA ARG A 127 20.68 -12.97 32.94
C ARG A 127 20.95 -12.44 31.54
N TRP A 128 20.67 -13.25 30.52
CA TRP A 128 20.63 -12.80 29.14
C TRP A 128 19.46 -11.82 28.98
N THR A 129 19.74 -10.52 28.95
CA THR A 129 18.73 -9.53 28.53
C THR A 129 18.65 -9.52 27.01
N VAL A 130 17.46 -9.27 26.46
CA VAL A 130 17.26 -9.23 25.00
C VAL A 130 18.22 -8.23 24.33
N ALA A 131 18.45 -7.07 24.96
CA ALA A 131 19.44 -6.09 24.51
C ALA A 131 20.87 -6.66 24.47
N GLY A 132 21.31 -7.38 25.51
CA GLY A 132 22.65 -7.97 25.56
C GLY A 132 22.87 -9.05 24.50
N VAL A 133 21.84 -9.84 24.17
CA VAL A 133 21.90 -10.81 23.07
C VAL A 133 21.99 -10.10 21.72
N LEU A 134 21.17 -9.07 21.51
CA LEU A 134 21.21 -8.27 20.28
C LEU A 134 22.57 -7.57 20.09
N ASP A 135 23.18 -7.05 21.16
CA ASP A 135 24.52 -6.45 21.09
C ASP A 135 25.59 -7.44 20.63
N ILE A 136 25.54 -8.68 21.11
CA ILE A 136 26.46 -9.74 20.68
C ILE A 136 26.24 -10.06 19.20
N LEU A 137 24.98 -10.21 18.77
CA LEU A 137 24.65 -10.43 17.36
C LEU A 137 25.17 -9.28 16.51
N LEU A 138 24.86 -8.02 16.84
CA LEU A 138 25.33 -6.86 16.09
C LEU A 138 26.86 -6.74 16.04
N LYS A 139 27.55 -7.13 17.11
CA LYS A 139 29.03 -7.23 17.11
C LYS A 139 29.51 -8.28 16.11
N ASN A 140 28.88 -9.44 16.07
CA ASN A 140 29.22 -10.54 15.15
C ASN A 140 28.96 -10.18 13.68
N PHE A 141 28.00 -9.30 13.37
CA PHE A 141 27.82 -8.79 12.01
C PHE A 141 29.04 -8.03 11.47
N ASN A 142 29.94 -7.55 12.34
CA ASN A 142 31.21 -6.93 11.99
C ASN A 142 32.41 -7.89 12.02
N SER A 143 32.21 -9.19 12.26
CA SER A 143 33.32 -10.16 12.24
C SER A 143 33.78 -10.46 10.82
N ASP A 144 35.06 -10.75 10.63
CA ASP A 144 35.61 -11.18 9.32
C ASP A 144 35.17 -12.59 8.89
N ASP A 145 34.56 -13.37 9.81
CA ASP A 145 34.08 -14.72 9.54
C ASP A 145 32.64 -14.71 8.98
N SER A 146 32.52 -15.06 7.70
CA SER A 146 31.23 -15.16 7.00
C SER A 146 30.27 -16.19 7.65
N THR A 147 30.80 -17.20 8.33
CA THR A 147 30.00 -18.21 9.05
C THR A 147 29.35 -17.59 10.28
N ILE A 148 30.12 -16.83 11.06
CA ILE A 148 29.63 -16.15 12.27
C ILE A 148 28.61 -15.08 11.89
N GLN A 149 28.87 -14.32 10.82
CA GLN A 149 27.92 -13.35 10.28
C GLN A 149 26.60 -14.03 9.88
N PHE A 150 26.68 -15.15 9.16
CA PHE A 150 25.49 -15.87 8.70
C PHE A 150 24.67 -16.48 9.84
N GLU A 151 25.30 -17.17 10.79
CA GLU A 151 24.58 -17.73 11.94
C GLU A 151 23.97 -16.63 12.82
N SER A 152 24.65 -15.49 12.93
CA SER A 152 24.10 -14.32 13.63
C SER A 152 22.91 -13.72 12.88
N ALA A 153 22.94 -13.69 11.55
CA ALA A 153 21.82 -13.24 10.72
C ALA A 153 20.61 -14.18 10.81
N ARG A 154 20.85 -15.49 10.79
CA ARG A 154 19.83 -16.53 10.97
C ARG A 154 19.08 -16.39 12.30
N LEU A 155 19.83 -16.14 13.38
CA LEU A 155 19.25 -15.90 14.70
C LEU A 155 18.51 -14.56 14.76
N LEU A 156 19.08 -13.52 14.15
CA LEU A 156 18.47 -12.19 14.14
C LEU A 156 17.11 -12.21 13.41
N GLU A 157 17.02 -12.86 12.25
CA GLU A 157 15.78 -12.97 11.47
C GLU A 157 14.61 -13.48 12.31
N GLN A 158 14.82 -14.54 13.10
CA GLN A 158 13.78 -15.10 13.98
C GLN A 158 13.48 -14.24 15.21
N ALA A 159 14.33 -13.25 15.52
CA ALA A 159 14.24 -12.39 16.70
C ALA A 159 13.73 -10.97 16.40
N LEU A 160 13.40 -10.62 15.14
CA LEU A 160 12.96 -9.26 14.74
C LEU A 160 11.49 -8.93 15.12
N THR A 161 11.19 -8.99 16.41
CA THR A 161 9.95 -8.44 16.99
C THR A 161 9.89 -6.91 16.85
N THR A 162 8.73 -6.30 17.11
CA THR A 162 8.57 -4.83 16.98
C THR A 162 9.56 -4.03 17.84
N GLU A 163 9.80 -4.46 19.08
CA GLU A 163 10.77 -3.80 19.97
C GLU A 163 12.22 -4.04 19.52
N ASN A 164 12.54 -5.26 19.09
CA ASN A 164 13.88 -5.61 18.64
C ASN A 164 14.25 -4.92 17.32
N ARG A 165 13.28 -4.69 16.42
CA ARG A 165 13.50 -3.90 15.20
C ARG A 165 13.97 -2.49 15.53
N ALA A 166 13.29 -1.81 16.46
CA ALA A 166 13.68 -0.46 16.87
C ALA A 166 15.10 -0.42 17.47
N TYR A 167 15.47 -1.45 18.23
CA TYR A 167 16.83 -1.60 18.75
C TYR A 167 17.87 -1.75 17.63
N VAL A 168 17.64 -2.66 16.69
CA VAL A 168 18.55 -2.90 15.55
C VAL A 168 18.70 -1.63 14.69
N VAL A 169 17.60 -0.92 14.44
CA VAL A 169 17.59 0.33 13.67
C VAL A 169 18.51 1.37 14.33
N LYS A 170 18.46 1.47 15.66
CA LYS A 170 19.26 2.45 16.41
C LYS A 170 20.74 2.07 16.54
N HIS A 171 21.05 0.77 16.64
CA HIS A 171 22.38 0.32 17.07
C HIS A 171 23.21 -0.37 15.98
N GLY A 172 22.63 -0.76 14.83
CA GLY A 172 23.38 -1.51 13.82
C GLY A 172 22.73 -1.67 12.45
N LEU A 173 21.82 -0.77 12.06
CA LEU A 173 21.06 -0.89 10.81
C LEU A 173 21.95 -1.11 9.57
N SER A 174 22.97 -0.27 9.39
CA SER A 174 23.81 -0.29 8.20
C SER A 174 24.54 -1.62 8.01
N THR A 175 25.11 -2.17 9.09
CA THR A 175 25.81 -3.46 9.04
C THR A 175 24.84 -4.61 8.79
N VAL A 176 23.66 -4.58 9.43
CA VAL A 176 22.64 -5.62 9.24
C VAL A 176 22.13 -5.65 7.81
N VAL A 177 21.79 -4.49 7.23
CA VAL A 177 21.34 -4.40 5.83
C VAL A 177 22.44 -4.84 4.87
N ARG A 178 23.70 -4.44 5.11
CA ARG A 178 24.85 -4.87 4.28
C ARG A 178 24.96 -6.39 4.24
N VAL A 179 24.96 -7.06 5.40
CA VAL A 179 25.08 -8.53 5.47
C VAL A 179 23.85 -9.22 4.86
N ALA A 180 22.64 -8.69 5.06
CA ALA A 180 21.43 -9.20 4.43
C ALA A 180 21.50 -9.14 2.89
N CYS A 181 22.00 -8.02 2.34
CA CYS A 181 22.24 -7.85 0.90
C CYS A 181 23.40 -8.72 0.38
N GLU A 182 24.41 -9.03 1.19
CA GLU A 182 25.48 -9.97 0.82
C GLU A 182 24.97 -11.41 0.76
N CYS A 183 24.04 -11.75 1.66
CA CYS A 183 23.40 -13.06 1.67
C CYS A 183 22.58 -13.31 0.39
N SER A 184 21.96 -12.29 -0.21
CA SER A 184 21.24 -12.39 -1.49
C SER A 184 22.16 -12.54 -2.71
N LYS A 185 23.47 -12.31 -2.56
CA LYS A 185 24.45 -12.53 -3.64
C LYS A 185 25.04 -13.93 -3.59
N SER A 186 24.79 -14.67 -2.51
CA SER A 186 25.28 -16.03 -2.36
C SER A 186 24.44 -16.99 -3.20
N PRO A 187 25.03 -18.03 -3.81
CA PRO A 187 24.26 -19.09 -4.47
C PRO A 187 23.48 -19.98 -3.50
N CYS A 188 23.63 -19.79 -2.19
CA CYS A 188 22.95 -20.56 -1.17
C CYS A 188 21.52 -20.02 -0.94
N VAL A 189 20.53 -20.85 -1.24
CA VAL A 189 19.10 -20.53 -1.05
C VAL A 189 18.78 -20.13 0.39
N GLU A 190 19.39 -20.80 1.37
CA GLU A 190 19.18 -20.49 2.79
C GLU A 190 19.67 -19.07 3.15
N LYS A 191 20.80 -18.64 2.57
CA LYS A 191 21.31 -17.28 2.72
C LYS A 191 20.35 -16.26 2.13
N SER A 192 19.85 -16.49 0.92
CA SER A 192 18.84 -15.61 0.30
C SER A 192 17.58 -15.51 1.16
N ARG A 193 17.03 -16.63 1.65
CA ARG A 193 15.84 -16.63 2.52
C ARG A 193 16.03 -15.77 3.77
N ILE A 194 17.12 -15.99 4.51
CA ILE A 194 17.41 -15.25 5.76
C ILE A 194 17.65 -13.76 5.46
N GLY A 195 18.43 -13.44 4.43
CA GLY A 195 18.68 -12.07 4.03
C GLY A 195 17.39 -11.33 3.68
N MET A 196 16.53 -11.94 2.86
CA MET A 196 15.24 -11.35 2.47
C MET A 196 14.28 -11.25 3.65
N GLY A 197 14.26 -12.24 4.55
CA GLY A 197 13.48 -12.19 5.78
C GLY A 197 13.87 -11.01 6.68
N ILE A 198 15.16 -10.74 6.87
CA ILE A 198 15.62 -9.57 7.63
C ILE A 198 15.12 -8.28 6.97
N LEU A 199 15.30 -8.12 5.66
CA LEU A 199 14.86 -6.93 4.93
C LEU A 199 13.33 -6.73 5.00
N GLU A 200 12.55 -7.82 4.87
CA GLU A 200 11.10 -7.80 5.02
C GLU A 200 10.68 -7.18 6.36
N HIS A 201 11.30 -7.64 7.46
CA HIS A 201 10.99 -7.15 8.80
C HIS A 201 11.36 -5.67 8.94
N LEU A 202 12.50 -5.23 8.41
CA LEU A 202 12.96 -3.84 8.51
C LEU A 202 12.04 -2.86 7.77
N PHE A 203 11.47 -3.25 6.62
CA PHE A 203 10.49 -2.45 5.88
C PHE A 203 9.15 -2.26 6.63
N LYS A 204 8.95 -2.93 7.77
CA LYS A 204 7.77 -2.79 8.62
C LYS A 204 7.95 -1.78 9.77
N ASN A 205 9.13 -1.16 9.92
CA ASN A 205 9.44 -0.36 11.10
C ASN A 205 8.89 1.08 11.05
N SER A 206 9.39 1.89 10.10
CA SER A 206 8.98 3.29 9.92
C SER A 206 9.34 3.78 8.52
N GLU A 207 8.76 4.90 8.09
CA GLU A 207 9.09 5.55 6.80
C GLU A 207 10.58 5.90 6.70
N GLU A 208 11.17 6.42 7.78
CA GLU A 208 12.60 6.73 7.88
C GLU A 208 13.48 5.48 7.75
N THR A 209 13.09 4.38 8.40
CA THR A 209 13.83 3.10 8.28
C THR A 209 13.76 2.57 6.87
N CYS A 210 12.58 2.63 6.24
CA CYS A 210 12.41 2.21 4.85
C CYS A 210 13.32 3.00 3.91
N HIS A 211 13.39 4.32 4.10
CA HIS A 211 14.26 5.18 3.32
C HIS A 211 15.73 4.78 3.42
N GLU A 212 16.20 4.56 4.64
CA GLU A 212 17.59 4.19 4.89
C GLU A 212 17.92 2.78 4.34
N VAL A 213 17.01 1.82 4.48
CA VAL A 213 17.18 0.47 3.91
C VAL A 213 17.24 0.52 2.37
N ILE A 214 16.43 1.38 1.72
CA ILE A 214 16.52 1.61 0.26
C ILE A 214 17.88 2.20 -0.11
N ARG A 215 18.33 3.23 0.60
CA ARG A 215 19.63 3.90 0.38
C ARG A 215 20.80 2.93 0.49
N LEU A 216 20.72 1.98 1.41
CA LEU A 216 21.71 0.92 1.61
C LEU A 216 21.60 -0.26 0.62
N GLY A 217 20.68 -0.18 -0.35
CA GLY A 217 20.54 -1.16 -1.44
C GLY A 217 19.58 -2.32 -1.15
N GLY A 218 18.84 -2.30 -0.04
CA GLY A 218 17.92 -3.37 0.34
C GLY A 218 16.80 -3.60 -0.68
N LEU A 219 16.25 -2.53 -1.25
CA LEU A 219 15.22 -2.65 -2.31
C LEU A 219 15.79 -3.31 -3.58
N SER A 220 17.00 -2.95 -3.98
CA SER A 220 17.66 -3.56 -5.14
C SER A 220 17.91 -5.05 -4.92
N ALA A 221 18.27 -5.47 -3.70
CA ALA A 221 18.44 -6.87 -3.35
C ALA A 221 17.12 -7.65 -3.44
N ILE A 222 16.04 -7.10 -2.88
CA ILE A 222 14.70 -7.71 -2.97
C ILE A 222 14.25 -7.87 -4.43
N LEU A 223 14.38 -6.83 -5.25
CA LEU A 223 13.97 -6.88 -6.64
C LEU A 223 14.82 -7.84 -7.48
N TYR A 224 16.10 -8.01 -7.14
CA TYR A 224 16.94 -9.01 -7.77
C TYR A 224 16.46 -10.43 -7.47
N GLU A 225 16.12 -10.71 -6.21
CA GLU A 225 15.64 -12.02 -5.74
C GLU A 225 14.22 -12.37 -6.23
N CYS A 226 13.42 -11.40 -6.68
CA CYS A 226 12.15 -11.65 -7.37
C CYS A 226 12.28 -12.50 -8.65
N ARG A 227 13.51 -12.71 -9.14
CA ARG A 227 13.85 -13.59 -10.28
C ARG A 227 14.00 -15.06 -9.91
N ASN A 228 14.12 -15.35 -8.62
CA ASN A 228 14.41 -16.68 -8.12
C ASN A 228 13.17 -17.59 -8.23
N SER A 229 13.36 -18.90 -8.16
CA SER A 229 12.27 -19.89 -8.17
C SER A 229 11.89 -20.38 -6.77
N ASP A 230 12.68 -20.01 -5.76
CA ASP A 230 12.46 -20.43 -4.38
C ASP A 230 11.23 -19.74 -3.76
N VAL A 231 10.22 -20.54 -3.41
CA VAL A 231 8.92 -20.03 -2.93
C VAL A 231 9.06 -19.25 -1.62
N GLU A 232 9.92 -19.68 -0.68
CA GLU A 232 10.08 -18.96 0.59
C GLU A 232 10.77 -17.62 0.39
N THR A 233 11.82 -17.57 -0.42
CA THR A 233 12.49 -16.31 -0.80
C THR A 233 11.50 -15.34 -1.47
N LEU A 234 10.70 -15.82 -2.42
CA LEU A 234 9.70 -15.01 -3.10
C LEU A 234 8.57 -14.53 -2.17
N ARG A 235 8.19 -15.31 -1.15
CA ARG A 235 7.25 -14.85 -0.11
C ARG A 235 7.83 -13.67 0.66
N HIS A 236 9.09 -13.75 1.09
CA HIS A 236 9.78 -12.65 1.75
C HIS A 236 9.87 -11.42 0.84
N CYS A 237 10.22 -11.59 -0.44
CA CYS A 237 10.26 -10.49 -1.40
C CYS A 237 8.90 -9.81 -1.57
N ALA A 238 7.83 -10.59 -1.79
CA ALA A 238 6.48 -10.05 -1.96
C ALA A 238 6.00 -9.32 -0.70
N ALA A 239 6.22 -9.91 0.49
CA ALA A 239 5.87 -9.30 1.76
C ALA A 239 6.68 -8.02 2.03
N ALA A 240 7.97 -7.99 1.70
CA ALA A 240 8.81 -6.81 1.82
C ALA A 240 8.31 -5.64 0.96
N LEU A 241 7.94 -5.92 -0.30
CA LEU A 241 7.37 -4.90 -1.21
C LEU A 241 6.00 -4.41 -0.72
N ALA A 242 5.19 -5.29 -0.12
CA ALA A 242 3.92 -4.92 0.49
C ALA A 242 4.14 -4.04 1.73
N ASN A 243 5.05 -4.42 2.62
CA ASN A 243 5.41 -3.63 3.80
C ASN A 243 5.91 -2.24 3.40
N LEU A 244 6.78 -2.16 2.39
CA LEU A 244 7.27 -0.90 1.88
C LEU A 244 6.15 -0.03 1.28
N SER A 245 5.19 -0.66 0.57
CA SER A 245 4.02 0.05 0.04
C SER A 245 3.09 0.57 1.15
N LEU A 246 2.98 -0.13 2.28
CA LEU A 246 2.08 0.21 3.38
C LEU A 246 2.69 1.18 4.40
N HIS A 247 3.99 1.04 4.67
CA HIS A 247 4.70 1.70 5.77
C HIS A 247 5.81 2.64 5.30
N GLY A 248 6.13 2.67 4.00
CA GLY A 248 7.24 3.45 3.46
C GLY A 248 6.95 4.93 3.22
N GLY A 249 5.69 5.35 3.17
CA GLY A 249 5.36 6.74 2.82
C GLY A 249 5.56 7.07 1.33
N PRO A 250 5.21 8.30 0.89
CA PRO A 250 5.18 8.64 -0.54
C PRO A 250 6.57 8.67 -1.19
N GLU A 251 7.60 9.16 -0.51
CA GLU A 251 8.97 9.27 -1.06
C GLU A 251 9.56 7.89 -1.37
N ASN A 252 9.35 6.92 -0.49
CA ASN A 252 9.87 5.57 -0.70
C ASN A 252 9.03 4.77 -1.71
N GLN A 253 7.73 5.06 -1.84
CA GLN A 253 6.93 4.53 -2.95
C GLN A 253 7.41 5.07 -4.30
N GLU A 254 7.82 6.33 -4.37
CA GLU A 254 8.44 6.90 -5.57
C GLU A 254 9.75 6.16 -5.90
N ALA A 255 10.58 5.86 -4.90
CA ALA A 255 11.77 5.02 -5.11
C ALA A 255 11.42 3.62 -5.65
N MET A 256 10.32 3.00 -5.20
CA MET A 256 9.84 1.74 -5.79
C MET A 256 9.51 1.87 -7.28
N ILE A 257 8.92 2.98 -7.70
CA ILE A 257 8.58 3.27 -9.09
C ILE A 257 9.86 3.46 -9.91
N GLN A 258 10.80 4.26 -9.41
CA GLN A 258 12.09 4.50 -10.06
C GLN A 258 12.90 3.22 -10.24
N HIS A 259 12.85 2.31 -9.26
CA HIS A 259 13.46 0.99 -9.33
C HIS A 259 12.63 -0.05 -10.10
N LYS A 260 11.52 0.35 -10.72
CA LYS A 260 10.64 -0.51 -11.53
C LYS A 260 10.10 -1.73 -10.79
N ALA A 261 9.75 -1.56 -9.50
CA ALA A 261 9.20 -2.65 -8.68
C ALA A 261 7.92 -3.28 -9.28
N SER A 262 7.13 -2.50 -10.02
CA SER A 262 5.92 -2.97 -10.72
C SER A 262 6.20 -4.06 -11.77
N GLU A 263 7.36 -4.05 -12.43
CA GLU A 263 7.77 -5.08 -13.40
C GLU A 263 7.93 -6.45 -12.72
N TRP A 264 8.30 -6.47 -11.44
CA TRP A 264 8.50 -7.68 -10.63
C TRP A 264 7.25 -8.10 -9.85
N LEU A 265 6.45 -7.14 -9.39
CA LEU A 265 5.17 -7.41 -8.73
C LEU A 265 4.19 -8.13 -9.65
N PHE A 266 4.26 -7.90 -10.98
CA PHE A 266 3.38 -8.56 -11.93
C PHE A 266 3.62 -10.09 -11.97
N PRO A 267 4.82 -10.62 -12.27
CA PRO A 267 5.10 -12.06 -12.14
C PRO A 267 4.69 -12.67 -10.79
N LEU A 268 4.93 -11.96 -9.68
CA LEU A 268 4.58 -12.44 -8.33
C LEU A 268 3.06 -12.53 -8.13
N ALA A 269 2.28 -11.59 -8.68
CA ALA A 269 0.83 -11.61 -8.60
C ALA A 269 0.19 -12.81 -9.33
N PHE A 270 0.89 -13.42 -10.29
CA PHE A 270 0.45 -14.62 -11.02
C PHE A 270 1.15 -15.91 -10.53
N HIS A 271 1.94 -15.84 -9.47
CA HIS A 271 2.66 -17.00 -8.94
C HIS A 271 1.69 -18.08 -8.42
N SER A 272 2.06 -19.37 -8.44
CA SER A 272 1.16 -20.45 -8.00
C SER A 272 0.83 -20.40 -6.50
N ASP A 273 1.76 -19.92 -5.67
CA ASP A 273 1.62 -19.76 -4.22
C ASP A 273 0.70 -18.60 -3.81
N ASP A 274 -0.28 -18.89 -2.94
CA ASP A 274 -1.30 -17.92 -2.54
C ASP A 274 -0.74 -16.75 -1.70
N ASN A 275 0.29 -16.97 -0.87
CA ASN A 275 0.89 -15.90 -0.08
C ASN A 275 1.65 -14.91 -0.97
N ILE A 276 2.42 -15.42 -1.94
CA ILE A 276 3.14 -14.57 -2.91
C ILE A 276 2.14 -13.72 -3.71
N LYS A 277 1.10 -14.35 -4.26
CA LYS A 277 0.02 -13.64 -4.97
C LYS A 277 -0.59 -12.55 -4.09
N TYR A 278 -0.97 -12.92 -2.87
CA TYR A 278 -1.63 -12.03 -1.92
C TYR A 278 -0.80 -10.78 -1.63
N TYR A 279 0.47 -10.95 -1.24
CA TYR A 279 1.35 -9.83 -0.91
C TYR A 279 1.69 -8.99 -2.14
N ALA A 280 1.88 -9.60 -3.31
CA ALA A 280 2.10 -8.86 -4.55
C ALA A 280 0.88 -7.99 -4.91
N CYS A 281 -0.33 -8.54 -4.84
CA CYS A 281 -1.56 -7.81 -5.04
C CYS A 281 -1.75 -6.69 -4.01
N LEU A 282 -1.40 -6.94 -2.75
CA LEU A 282 -1.46 -5.94 -1.69
C LEU A 282 -0.51 -4.77 -1.97
N ALA A 283 0.74 -5.04 -2.35
CA ALA A 283 1.71 -4.01 -2.73
C ALA A 283 1.21 -3.15 -3.90
N ILE A 284 0.65 -3.78 -4.94
CA ILE A 284 0.07 -3.09 -6.10
C ILE A 284 -1.11 -2.19 -5.70
N ALA A 285 -1.98 -2.67 -4.82
CA ALA A 285 -3.14 -1.93 -4.35
C ALA A 285 -2.78 -0.76 -3.42
N ALA A 286 -1.76 -0.95 -2.57
CA ALA A 286 -1.30 0.04 -1.60
C ALA A 286 -0.43 1.15 -2.22
N SER A 287 0.26 0.86 -3.33
CA SER A 287 1.09 1.83 -4.05
C SER A 287 0.24 3.02 -4.51
N ARG A 288 0.49 4.23 -3.97
CA ARG A 288 -0.31 5.43 -4.25
C ARG A 288 -0.35 5.70 -5.74
N SER A 289 -1.54 6.00 -6.23
CA SER A 289 -1.75 6.60 -7.55
C SER A 289 -1.36 8.06 -7.48
N GLU A 290 -0.08 8.39 -7.57
CA GLU A 290 0.28 9.76 -7.94
C GLU A 290 0.58 9.85 -9.43
N GLN A 291 -0.34 10.57 -10.08
CA GLN A 291 -0.26 11.02 -11.46
C GLN A 291 0.85 12.08 -11.56
N ARG A 292 2.10 11.65 -11.62
CA ARG A 292 3.21 12.48 -12.10
C ARG A 292 4.21 11.59 -12.84
N ASP A 293 3.84 11.14 -14.04
CA ASP A 293 4.56 11.57 -15.23
C ASP A 293 3.97 11.00 -16.53
N ARG A 294 3.95 11.86 -17.55
CA ARG A 294 3.30 11.73 -18.86
C ARG A 294 4.05 10.81 -19.84
N SER A 295 4.52 9.65 -19.40
CA SER A 295 5.35 8.79 -20.28
C SER A 295 5.04 7.30 -20.18
N ARG A 296 3.79 6.89 -20.52
CA ARG A 296 3.42 5.65 -21.25
C ARG A 296 1.96 5.25 -20.97
N SER A 297 1.08 5.47 -21.93
CA SER A 297 -0.30 4.93 -21.94
C SER A 297 -0.37 3.41 -21.71
N ALA A 298 0.69 2.67 -22.07
CA ALA A 298 0.79 1.24 -21.82
C ALA A 298 0.96 0.84 -20.34
N GLU A 299 1.59 1.68 -19.50
CA GLU A 299 1.81 1.38 -18.08
C GLU A 299 0.54 1.66 -17.25
N VAL A 300 -0.25 2.66 -17.63
CA VAL A 300 -1.56 2.94 -17.03
C VAL A 300 -2.52 1.76 -17.25
N SER A 301 -2.55 1.20 -18.47
CA SER A 301 -3.38 0.03 -18.80
C SER A 301 -3.00 -1.21 -17.97
N LYS A 302 -1.70 -1.55 -17.90
CA LYS A 302 -1.21 -2.67 -17.09
C LYS A 302 -1.52 -2.51 -15.59
N ARG A 303 -1.51 -1.27 -15.09
CA ARG A 303 -1.84 -0.96 -13.68
C ARG A 303 -3.33 -1.11 -13.39
N GLU A 304 -4.20 -0.75 -14.32
CA GLU A 304 -5.64 -0.96 -14.20
C GLU A 304 -6.01 -2.45 -14.24
N GLU A 305 -5.34 -3.23 -15.09
CA GLU A 305 -5.45 -4.69 -15.09
C GLU A 305 -5.01 -5.29 -13.75
N ALA A 306 -3.84 -4.86 -13.25
CA ALA A 306 -3.30 -5.34 -11.98
C ALA A 306 -4.20 -5.00 -10.78
N ARG A 307 -4.79 -3.80 -10.74
CA ARG A 307 -5.78 -3.43 -9.70
C ARG A 307 -7.05 -4.26 -9.80
N SER A 308 -7.54 -4.50 -11.01
CA SER A 308 -8.73 -5.32 -11.25
C SER A 308 -8.53 -6.75 -10.77
N LEU A 309 -7.35 -7.30 -11.04
CA LEU A 309 -6.95 -8.63 -10.60
C LEU A 309 -6.75 -8.69 -9.08
N ALA A 310 -6.07 -7.72 -8.48
CA ALA A 310 -5.92 -7.63 -7.03
C ALA A 310 -7.28 -7.58 -6.32
N ALA A 311 -8.21 -6.72 -6.80
CA ALA A 311 -9.56 -6.64 -6.28
C ALA A 311 -10.32 -7.97 -6.40
N PHE A 312 -10.17 -8.67 -7.54
CA PHE A 312 -10.73 -10.01 -7.74
C PHE A 312 -10.20 -11.01 -6.71
N HIS A 313 -8.89 -11.03 -6.47
CA HIS A 313 -8.28 -11.92 -5.47
C HIS A 313 -8.76 -11.60 -4.05
N PHE A 314 -8.84 -10.32 -3.67
CA PHE A 314 -9.42 -9.94 -2.37
C PHE A 314 -10.88 -10.37 -2.24
N ALA A 315 -11.68 -10.30 -3.31
CA ALA A 315 -13.06 -10.79 -3.29
C ALA A 315 -13.13 -12.30 -3.08
N MET A 316 -12.27 -13.06 -3.77
CA MET A 316 -12.15 -14.51 -3.62
C MET A 316 -11.71 -14.90 -2.21
N GLU A 317 -10.64 -14.28 -1.70
CA GLU A 317 -10.09 -14.56 -0.37
C GLU A 317 -11.08 -14.17 0.73
N ALA A 318 -11.78 -13.04 0.59
CA ALA A 318 -12.87 -12.67 1.50
C ALA A 318 -13.97 -13.73 1.54
N GLY A 319 -14.28 -14.36 0.40
CA GLY A 319 -15.22 -15.48 0.33
C GLY A 319 -14.75 -16.73 1.08
N ILE A 320 -13.45 -17.07 0.97
CA ILE A 320 -12.84 -18.19 1.70
C ILE A 320 -12.82 -17.91 3.20
N LYS A 321 -12.35 -16.74 3.61
CA LYS A 321 -12.23 -16.34 5.02
C LYS A 321 -13.57 -16.18 5.70
N LYS A 322 -14.60 -15.74 4.97
CA LYS A 322 -15.99 -15.73 5.47
C LYS A 322 -16.46 -17.15 5.82
N ARG A 323 -16.15 -18.16 5.00
CA ARG A 323 -16.47 -19.57 5.31
C ARG A 323 -15.67 -20.11 6.50
N GLN A 324 -14.46 -19.62 6.71
CA GLN A 324 -13.61 -19.97 7.85
C GLN A 324 -13.96 -19.19 9.13
N GLY A 325 -14.85 -18.19 9.06
CA GLY A 325 -15.18 -17.32 10.19
C GLY A 325 -14.07 -16.33 10.59
N ASN A 326 -13.06 -16.11 9.75
CA ASN A 326 -11.88 -15.30 10.08
C ASN A 326 -11.73 -14.08 9.14
N THR A 327 -12.74 -13.22 9.08
CA THR A 327 -12.71 -12.00 8.27
C THR A 327 -12.00 -10.82 8.95
N ASN A 328 -11.65 -10.94 10.23
CA ASN A 328 -10.95 -9.89 10.97
C ASN A 328 -9.54 -9.61 10.43
N VAL A 329 -8.89 -10.61 9.81
CA VAL A 329 -7.57 -10.48 9.16
C VAL A 329 -7.52 -9.30 8.18
N PHE A 330 -8.61 -9.00 7.47
CA PHE A 330 -8.66 -7.85 6.55
C PHE A 330 -8.65 -6.49 7.26
N ARG A 331 -9.18 -6.41 8.49
CA ARG A 331 -9.09 -5.21 9.32
C ARG A 331 -7.70 -5.06 9.92
N ASP A 332 -7.13 -6.16 10.41
CA ASP A 332 -5.81 -6.17 11.05
C ASP A 332 -4.70 -5.76 10.07
N ILE A 333 -4.84 -6.11 8.80
CA ILE A 333 -3.91 -5.73 7.72
C ILE A 333 -4.21 -4.32 7.16
N GLY A 334 -5.34 -3.71 7.53
CA GLY A 334 -5.71 -2.35 7.09
C GLY A 334 -6.21 -2.26 5.65
N VAL A 335 -6.54 -3.39 4.99
CA VAL A 335 -6.91 -3.39 3.56
C VAL A 335 -8.30 -2.81 3.29
N VAL A 336 -9.18 -2.77 4.30
CA VAL A 336 -10.56 -2.27 4.18
C VAL A 336 -10.61 -0.85 3.58
N ASN A 337 -9.72 0.05 4.02
CA ASN A 337 -9.69 1.42 3.51
C ASN A 337 -9.21 1.49 2.06
N ALA A 338 -8.27 0.61 1.66
CA ALA A 338 -7.83 0.51 0.27
C ALA A 338 -8.96 -0.04 -0.62
N LEU A 339 -9.68 -1.07 -0.17
CA LEU A 339 -10.84 -1.61 -0.88
C LEU A 339 -11.96 -0.59 -1.03
N LYS A 340 -12.25 0.23 -0.01
CA LYS A 340 -13.23 1.32 -0.11
C LYS A 340 -12.83 2.33 -1.20
N LYS A 341 -11.56 2.73 -1.27
CA LYS A 341 -11.07 3.60 -2.35
C LYS A 341 -11.18 2.97 -3.73
N VAL A 342 -10.84 1.69 -3.87
CA VAL A 342 -10.94 0.98 -5.15
C VAL A 342 -12.40 0.76 -5.57
N ALA A 343 -13.29 0.48 -4.62
CA ALA A 343 -14.73 0.35 -4.85
C ALA A 343 -15.33 1.64 -5.43
N SER A 344 -14.85 2.82 -5.00
CA SER A 344 -15.23 4.12 -5.55
C SER A 344 -14.48 4.53 -6.84
N SER A 345 -13.54 3.73 -7.33
CA SER A 345 -12.72 4.09 -8.49
C SER A 345 -13.49 3.93 -9.83
N PRO A 346 -13.13 4.68 -10.88
CA PRO A 346 -13.80 4.60 -12.18
C PRO A 346 -13.57 3.26 -12.90
N ASN A 347 -12.60 2.45 -12.47
CA ASN A 347 -12.35 1.12 -13.03
C ASN A 347 -13.51 0.18 -12.67
N ALA A 348 -14.39 -0.10 -13.63
CA ALA A 348 -15.59 -0.88 -13.42
C ALA A 348 -15.34 -2.30 -12.89
N ILE A 349 -14.26 -2.95 -13.32
CA ILE A 349 -13.93 -4.32 -12.93
C ILE A 349 -13.37 -4.33 -11.50
N ALA A 350 -12.38 -3.49 -11.23
CA ALA A 350 -11.79 -3.37 -9.90
C ALA A 350 -12.82 -2.92 -8.84
N SER A 351 -13.65 -1.94 -9.20
CA SER A 351 -14.74 -1.43 -8.35
C SER A 351 -15.73 -2.54 -7.97
N LYS A 352 -16.19 -3.34 -8.95
CA LYS A 352 -17.10 -4.46 -8.72
C LYS A 352 -16.54 -5.47 -7.73
N TYR A 353 -15.29 -5.89 -7.93
CA TYR A 353 -14.68 -6.88 -7.04
C TYR A 353 -14.33 -6.32 -5.67
N ALA A 354 -13.87 -5.06 -5.58
CA ALA A 354 -13.63 -4.42 -4.30
C ALA A 354 -14.93 -4.27 -3.48
N ALA A 355 -16.03 -3.89 -4.14
CA ALA A 355 -17.35 -3.89 -3.52
C ALA A 355 -17.77 -5.27 -3.02
N GLN A 356 -17.57 -6.32 -3.83
CA GLN A 356 -17.86 -7.69 -3.45
C GLN A 356 -17.00 -8.15 -2.25
N ALA A 357 -15.71 -7.80 -2.23
CA ALA A 357 -14.82 -8.08 -1.11
C ALA A 357 -15.33 -7.42 0.18
N LEU A 358 -15.68 -6.13 0.13
CA LEU A 358 -16.23 -5.39 1.28
C LEU A 358 -17.52 -6.03 1.82
N GLN A 359 -18.44 -6.43 0.93
CA GLN A 359 -19.68 -7.13 1.33
C GLN A 359 -19.39 -8.47 2.03
N LEU A 360 -18.39 -9.21 1.55
CA LEU A 360 -18.01 -10.49 2.15
C LEU A 360 -17.33 -10.29 3.52
N ILE A 361 -16.56 -9.22 3.70
CA ILE A 361 -15.94 -8.83 4.97
C ILE A 361 -16.98 -8.31 5.98
N GLY A 362 -18.13 -7.81 5.49
CA GLY A 362 -19.19 -7.21 6.33
C GLY A 362 -19.05 -5.69 6.50
N GLU A 363 -18.32 -5.04 5.59
CA GLU A 363 -18.16 -3.59 5.53
C GLU A 363 -19.21 -2.96 4.63
N GLN A 364 -19.59 -1.71 4.90
CA GLN A 364 -20.44 -0.95 3.98
C GLN A 364 -19.66 -0.62 2.71
N VAL A 365 -20.27 -0.96 1.57
CA VAL A 365 -19.73 -0.61 0.24
C VAL A 365 -20.00 0.87 -0.01
N PRO A 366 -18.98 1.66 -0.37
CA PRO A 366 -19.19 3.05 -0.72
C PRO A 366 -20.02 3.15 -2.01
N HIS A 367 -20.89 4.16 -2.08
CA HIS A 367 -21.69 4.38 -3.27
C HIS A 367 -20.80 4.71 -4.47
N LYS A 368 -21.12 4.13 -5.63
CA LYS A 368 -20.37 4.40 -6.86
C LYS A 368 -20.91 5.68 -7.49
N LEU A 369 -20.11 6.74 -7.44
CA LEU A 369 -20.45 8.03 -8.02
C LEU A 369 -20.07 8.08 -9.51
N SER A 370 -20.93 8.69 -10.33
CA SER A 370 -20.64 8.97 -11.73
C SER A 370 -19.45 9.93 -11.87
N GLN A 371 -18.68 9.86 -12.96
CA GLN A 371 -17.70 10.91 -13.26
C GLN A 371 -18.34 12.18 -13.81
N GLN A 372 -19.61 12.13 -14.26
CA GLN A 372 -20.36 13.30 -14.73
C GLN A 372 -20.90 14.10 -13.55
N VAL A 373 -20.00 14.80 -12.87
CA VAL A 373 -20.30 15.65 -11.69
C VAL A 373 -21.41 16.67 -11.96
N PRO A 374 -21.50 17.34 -13.13
CA PRO A 374 -22.59 18.28 -13.40
C PRO A 374 -23.99 17.66 -13.33
N LEU A 375 -24.12 16.34 -13.45
CA LEU A 375 -25.39 15.61 -13.38
C LEU A 375 -25.66 14.99 -12.00
N TRP A 376 -24.80 15.25 -11.01
CA TRP A 376 -24.98 14.70 -9.67
C TRP A 376 -26.21 15.27 -8.98
N THR A 377 -26.95 14.37 -8.34
CA THR A 377 -28.06 14.70 -7.44
C THR A 377 -27.54 15.18 -6.09
N VAL A 378 -28.44 15.71 -5.24
CA VAL A 378 -28.11 16.08 -3.86
C VAL A 378 -27.61 14.86 -3.08
N GLU A 379 -28.17 13.69 -3.34
CA GLU A 379 -27.77 12.42 -2.74
C GLU A 379 -26.33 12.03 -3.12
N ASP A 380 -25.97 12.21 -4.39
CA ASP A 380 -24.61 11.95 -4.89
C ASP A 380 -23.58 12.86 -4.21
N VAL A 381 -23.90 14.16 -4.10
CA VAL A 381 -23.06 15.15 -3.41
C VAL A 381 -22.86 14.77 -1.94
N VAL A 382 -23.95 14.44 -1.23
CA VAL A 382 -23.90 14.03 0.18
C VAL A 382 -22.98 12.82 0.36
N GLU A 383 -23.03 11.87 -0.56
CA GLU A 383 -22.24 10.66 -0.49
C GLU A 383 -20.76 10.91 -0.84
N TRP A 384 -20.47 11.79 -1.78
CA TRP A 384 -19.11 12.28 -2.03
C TRP A 384 -18.51 12.95 -0.80
N VAL A 385 -19.27 13.84 -0.14
CA VAL A 385 -18.86 14.54 1.10
C VAL A 385 -18.51 13.54 2.21
N LYS A 386 -19.25 12.43 2.34
CA LYS A 386 -18.89 11.35 3.27
C LYS A 386 -17.59 10.66 2.87
N GLN A 387 -17.39 10.36 1.58
CA GLN A 387 -16.20 9.66 1.07
C GLN A 387 -14.90 10.44 1.29
N ILE A 388 -14.94 11.76 1.19
CA ILE A 388 -13.76 12.63 1.46
C ILE A 388 -13.52 12.87 2.96
N GLY A 389 -14.38 12.31 3.83
CA GLY A 389 -14.24 12.38 5.29
C GLY A 389 -14.88 13.60 5.94
N PHE A 390 -15.82 14.27 5.26
CA PHE A 390 -16.56 15.44 5.76
C PHE A 390 -17.99 15.07 6.21
N ILE A 391 -18.17 13.85 6.73
CA ILE A 391 -19.46 13.25 7.11
C ILE A 391 -20.31 14.17 8.01
N CYS A 392 -19.69 14.89 8.93
CA CYS A 392 -20.40 15.79 9.87
C CYS A 392 -21.11 16.96 9.17
N TYR A 393 -20.70 17.31 7.96
CA TYR A 393 -21.29 18.39 7.16
C TYR A 393 -22.32 17.90 6.14
N SER A 394 -22.46 16.57 5.95
CA SER A 394 -23.43 15.98 5.02
C SER A 394 -24.87 16.49 5.20
N PRO A 395 -25.40 16.67 6.43
CA PRO A 395 -26.74 17.23 6.62
C PRO A 395 -26.89 18.65 6.07
N GLN A 396 -25.85 19.48 6.16
CA GLN A 396 -25.86 20.86 5.68
C GLN A 396 -25.88 20.90 4.16
N PHE A 397 -25.09 20.06 3.48
CA PHE A 397 -25.17 19.90 2.02
C PHE A 397 -26.57 19.43 1.57
N GLN A 398 -27.18 18.53 2.32
CA GLN A 398 -28.54 18.05 2.04
C GLN A 398 -29.60 19.14 2.27
N ASN A 399 -29.53 19.86 3.38
CA ASN A 399 -30.49 20.90 3.76
C ASN A 399 -30.41 22.10 2.80
N SER A 400 -29.20 22.47 2.38
CA SER A 400 -28.97 23.51 1.38
C SER A 400 -29.20 23.01 -0.05
N LYS A 401 -29.59 21.74 -0.23
CA LYS A 401 -29.89 21.09 -1.52
C LYS A 401 -28.77 21.30 -2.55
N VAL A 402 -27.53 21.14 -2.12
CA VAL A 402 -26.36 21.29 -2.99
C VAL A 402 -26.31 20.08 -3.92
N ASP A 403 -26.57 20.32 -5.20
CA ASP A 403 -26.40 19.34 -6.28
C ASP A 403 -25.02 19.48 -6.95
N GLY A 404 -24.76 18.68 -7.99
CA GLY A 404 -23.48 18.66 -8.69
C GLY A 404 -23.07 19.99 -9.29
N ASP A 405 -24.04 20.73 -9.84
CA ASP A 405 -23.83 22.06 -10.41
C ASP A 405 -23.39 23.05 -9.31
N LEU A 406 -24.17 23.14 -8.24
CA LEU A 406 -23.86 24.02 -7.10
C LEU A 406 -22.53 23.64 -6.44
N LEU A 407 -22.24 22.34 -6.28
CA LEU A 407 -20.99 21.84 -5.71
C LEU A 407 -19.77 22.36 -6.48
N LEU A 408 -19.82 22.35 -7.82
CA LEU A 408 -18.75 22.81 -8.68
C LEU A 408 -18.57 24.34 -8.62
N GLN A 409 -19.59 25.08 -8.20
CA GLN A 409 -19.58 26.54 -8.07
C GLN A 409 -19.31 27.06 -6.65
N LEU A 410 -19.16 26.18 -5.65
CA LEU A 410 -18.92 26.60 -4.27
C LEU A 410 -17.63 27.42 -4.10
N ASP A 411 -17.76 28.56 -3.42
CA ASP A 411 -16.69 29.49 -3.06
C ASP A 411 -16.38 29.44 -1.54
N ASP A 412 -15.48 30.30 -1.04
CA ASP A 412 -15.06 30.22 0.38
C ASP A 412 -16.17 30.72 1.28
N LYS A 413 -16.93 31.69 0.77
CA LYS A 413 -17.99 32.38 1.49
C LYS A 413 -19.18 31.44 1.69
N SER A 414 -19.66 30.79 0.65
CA SER A 414 -20.73 29.77 0.75
C SER A 414 -20.34 28.59 1.63
N LEU A 415 -19.08 28.13 1.58
CA LEU A 415 -18.58 27.10 2.48
C LEU A 415 -18.58 27.55 3.96
N SER A 416 -18.30 28.82 4.22
CA SER A 416 -18.29 29.40 5.57
C SER A 416 -19.71 29.66 6.08
N ASP A 417 -20.50 30.39 5.29
CA ASP A 417 -21.72 31.05 5.72
C ASP A 417 -22.94 30.12 5.58
N ASP A 418 -23.01 29.37 4.48
CA ASP A 418 -24.18 28.51 4.17
C ASP A 418 -23.97 27.05 4.63
N ILE A 419 -22.78 26.50 4.42
CA ILE A 419 -22.45 25.11 4.83
C ILE A 419 -21.97 25.05 6.29
N GLY A 420 -21.45 26.15 6.84
CA GLY A 420 -21.01 26.24 8.23
C GLY A 420 -19.61 25.71 8.51
N ILE A 421 -18.74 25.61 7.50
CA ILE A 421 -17.33 25.23 7.69
C ILE A 421 -16.52 26.48 8.12
N SER A 422 -16.68 26.89 9.37
CA SER A 422 -16.03 28.10 9.91
C SER A 422 -14.50 28.01 10.00
N ASN A 423 -13.96 26.80 10.22
CA ASN A 423 -12.52 26.59 10.30
C ASN A 423 -11.85 26.69 8.91
N GLY A 424 -11.01 27.71 8.73
CA GLY A 424 -10.32 27.97 7.47
C GLY A 424 -9.38 26.84 7.00
N ILE A 425 -8.81 26.03 7.91
CA ILE A 425 -8.01 24.85 7.53
C ILE A 425 -8.90 23.75 6.97
N LEU A 426 -10.08 23.53 7.58
CA LEU A 426 -11.05 22.57 7.07
C LEU A 426 -11.58 22.99 5.70
N ARG A 427 -11.85 24.28 5.48
CA ARG A 427 -12.22 24.81 4.15
C ARG A 427 -11.12 24.59 3.12
N LYS A 428 -9.85 24.87 3.46
CA LYS A 428 -8.71 24.57 2.57
C LYS A 428 -8.60 23.08 2.24
N ARG A 429 -8.80 22.20 3.22
CA ARG A 429 -8.83 20.75 3.01
C ARG A 429 -9.98 20.34 2.09
N PHE A 430 -11.19 20.86 2.32
CA PHE A 430 -12.35 20.60 1.46
C PHE A 430 -12.10 21.06 0.01
N ARG A 431 -11.61 22.31 -0.16
CA ARG A 431 -11.23 22.87 -1.47
C ARG A 431 -10.20 22.01 -2.20
N ARG A 432 -9.24 21.40 -1.49
CA ARG A 432 -8.27 20.49 -2.11
C ARG A 432 -8.96 19.25 -2.69
N GLU A 433 -9.88 18.65 -1.96
CA GLU A 433 -10.66 17.49 -2.45
C GLU A 433 -11.60 17.90 -3.59
N LEU A 434 -12.23 19.08 -3.52
CA LEU A 434 -13.06 19.62 -4.59
C LEU A 434 -12.27 19.90 -5.87
N ASN A 435 -11.07 20.49 -5.76
CA ASN A 435 -10.19 20.71 -6.90
C ASN A 435 -9.73 19.38 -7.53
N GLN A 436 -9.51 18.35 -6.71
CA GLN A 436 -9.24 17.01 -7.22
C GLN A 436 -10.44 16.44 -7.99
N LEU A 437 -11.66 16.59 -7.45
CA LEU A 437 -12.89 16.19 -8.14
C LEU A 437 -13.04 16.92 -9.48
N LYS A 438 -12.86 18.25 -9.50
CA LYS A 438 -12.96 19.08 -10.71
C LYS A 438 -11.99 18.65 -11.81
N ARG A 439 -10.80 18.18 -11.45
CA ARG A 439 -9.78 17.69 -12.41
C ARG A 439 -10.11 16.32 -13.00
N MET A 440 -10.88 15.51 -12.29
CA MET A 440 -11.22 14.14 -12.69
C MET A 440 -12.61 14.04 -13.33
N ALA A 441 -13.45 15.04 -13.14
CA ALA A 441 -14.81 15.09 -13.65
C ALA A 441 -14.88 15.03 -15.19
N ASP A 442 -15.90 14.33 -15.67
CA ASP A 442 -16.29 14.30 -17.07
C ASP A 442 -17.33 15.39 -17.34
N TYR A 443 -16.96 16.37 -18.17
CA TYR A 443 -17.82 17.49 -18.57
C TYR A 443 -18.46 17.30 -19.94
N SER A 444 -18.40 16.11 -20.55
CA SER A 444 -18.95 15.85 -21.89
C SER A 444 -20.45 16.18 -22.03
N SER A 445 -21.21 16.21 -20.94
CA SER A 445 -22.61 16.63 -20.92
C SER A 445 -22.82 18.13 -21.21
N CYS A 446 -21.83 18.98 -20.90
CA CYS A 446 -21.91 20.43 -21.10
C CYS A 446 -20.80 21.00 -22.01
N ASP A 447 -19.75 20.23 -22.30
CA ASP A 447 -18.62 20.64 -23.14
C ASP A 447 -18.83 20.22 -24.61
N THR A 448 -19.53 21.06 -25.36
CA THR A 448 -19.73 20.87 -26.81
C THR A 448 -18.51 21.28 -27.64
N SER A 449 -17.56 22.00 -27.06
CA SER A 449 -16.42 22.62 -27.77
C SER A 449 -15.11 21.84 -27.65
N GLY A 450 -15.06 20.84 -26.75
CA GLY A 450 -13.84 20.11 -26.41
C GLY A 450 -12.85 20.92 -25.56
N LEU A 451 -13.34 21.93 -24.84
CA LEU A 451 -12.54 22.79 -23.98
C LEU A 451 -11.79 22.01 -22.91
N THR A 452 -12.44 21.03 -22.30
CA THR A 452 -11.88 20.17 -21.26
C THR A 452 -10.68 19.39 -21.80
N SER A 453 -10.83 18.79 -22.98
CA SER A 453 -9.75 18.05 -23.66
C SER A 453 -8.58 18.96 -24.03
N PHE A 454 -8.88 20.20 -24.48
CA PHE A 454 -7.86 21.20 -24.77
C PHE A 454 -7.06 21.58 -23.52
N LEU A 455 -7.74 21.93 -22.42
CA LEU A 455 -7.10 22.27 -21.14
C LEU A 455 -6.29 21.10 -20.59
N GLN A 456 -6.78 19.87 -20.72
CA GLN A 456 -6.06 18.66 -20.34
C GLN A 456 -4.75 18.48 -21.13
N GLY A 457 -4.77 18.85 -22.43
CA GLY A 457 -3.58 18.87 -23.28
C GLY A 457 -2.51 19.85 -22.76
N LEU A 458 -2.91 21.02 -22.27
CA LEU A 458 -2.00 22.01 -21.69
C LEU A 458 -1.41 21.54 -20.35
N GLY A 459 -2.24 20.97 -19.48
CA GLY A 459 -1.82 20.56 -18.13
C GLY A 459 -3.00 20.04 -17.31
N PRO A 460 -2.85 18.93 -16.56
CA PRO A 460 -3.93 18.39 -15.73
C PRO A 460 -4.37 19.34 -14.61
N GLU A 461 -3.58 20.36 -14.29
CA GLU A 461 -3.92 21.44 -13.36
C GLU A 461 -4.95 22.44 -13.92
N PHE A 462 -5.07 22.56 -15.25
CA PHE A 462 -6.01 23.48 -15.87
C PHE A 462 -7.44 22.92 -15.95
N CYS A 463 -7.60 21.60 -15.89
CA CYS A 463 -8.91 20.94 -15.89
C CYS A 463 -9.82 21.38 -14.73
N GLN A 464 -9.26 21.93 -13.64
CA GLN A 464 -10.07 22.44 -12.53
C GLN A 464 -10.89 23.69 -12.89
N TYR A 465 -10.53 24.39 -13.98
CA TYR A 465 -11.20 25.60 -14.45
C TYR A 465 -12.23 25.33 -15.55
N SER A 466 -12.29 24.10 -16.07
CA SER A 466 -13.15 23.71 -17.19
C SER A 466 -14.61 24.08 -16.95
N TYR A 467 -15.16 23.73 -15.79
CA TYR A 467 -16.57 23.98 -15.51
C TYR A 467 -16.93 25.47 -15.49
N GLN A 468 -16.11 26.29 -14.82
CA GLN A 468 -16.36 27.71 -14.71
C GLN A 468 -16.27 28.40 -16.08
N MET A 469 -15.29 28.03 -16.91
CA MET A 469 -15.19 28.55 -18.27
C MET A 469 -16.41 28.17 -19.14
N LEU A 470 -16.88 26.92 -19.02
CA LEU A 470 -18.08 26.46 -19.73
C LEU A 470 -19.33 27.23 -19.28
N LEU A 471 -19.47 27.49 -17.98
CA LEU A 471 -20.56 28.30 -17.43
C LEU A 471 -20.52 29.74 -17.96
N SER A 472 -19.34 30.33 -18.08
CA SER A 472 -19.14 31.66 -18.70
C SER A 472 -19.31 31.66 -20.23
N GLY A 473 -19.64 30.52 -20.84
CA GLY A 473 -19.83 30.39 -22.28
C GLY A 473 -18.53 30.43 -23.10
N VAL A 474 -17.37 30.31 -22.45
CA VAL A 474 -16.07 30.31 -23.11
C VAL A 474 -15.88 29.01 -23.87
N ASN A 475 -15.58 29.12 -25.17
CA ASN A 475 -15.17 27.98 -25.98
C ASN A 475 -13.66 28.03 -26.29
N VAL A 476 -13.12 26.96 -26.88
CA VAL A 476 -11.69 26.84 -27.23
C VAL A 476 -11.18 27.99 -28.12
N LYS A 477 -12.04 28.54 -28.99
CA LYS A 477 -11.67 29.63 -29.92
C LYS A 477 -11.57 30.96 -29.18
N ASP A 478 -12.45 31.20 -28.21
CA ASP A 478 -12.51 32.46 -27.45
C ASP A 478 -11.28 32.63 -26.55
N LEU A 479 -10.64 31.53 -26.11
CA LEU A 479 -9.47 31.56 -25.22
C LEU A 479 -8.33 32.46 -25.71
N LYS A 480 -8.17 32.65 -27.02
CA LYS A 480 -7.13 33.51 -27.60
C LYS A 480 -7.36 35.00 -27.36
N GLU A 481 -8.63 35.38 -27.28
CA GLU A 481 -9.07 36.76 -27.17
C GLU A 481 -9.25 37.20 -25.71
N LEU A 482 -9.30 36.25 -24.76
CA LEU A 482 -9.46 36.56 -23.34
C LEU A 482 -8.25 37.32 -22.78
N ASN A 483 -8.56 38.34 -21.98
CA ASN A 483 -7.57 39.09 -21.21
C ASN A 483 -7.39 38.50 -19.79
N SER A 484 -6.38 38.98 -19.05
CA SER A 484 -6.09 38.45 -17.70
C SER A 484 -7.20 38.74 -16.69
N GLU A 485 -7.98 39.80 -16.87
CA GLU A 485 -9.06 40.18 -15.95
C GLU A 485 -10.26 39.24 -16.13
N GLN A 486 -10.66 38.96 -17.37
CA GLN A 486 -11.70 37.99 -17.70
C GLN A 486 -11.35 36.57 -17.27
N LEU A 487 -10.07 36.19 -17.36
CA LEU A 487 -9.60 34.89 -16.84
C LEU A 487 -9.71 34.80 -15.31
N GLU A 488 -9.63 35.93 -14.61
CA GLU A 488 -9.77 35.98 -13.15
C GLU A 488 -11.23 36.03 -12.72
N SER A 489 -12.01 36.99 -13.22
CA SER A 489 -13.39 37.25 -12.79
C SER A 489 -14.38 36.23 -13.36
N GLU A 490 -14.34 35.98 -14.66
CA GLU A 490 -15.32 35.13 -15.33
C GLU A 490 -14.92 33.66 -15.25
N CYS A 491 -13.66 33.35 -15.58
CA CYS A 491 -13.17 31.97 -15.64
C CYS A 491 -12.72 31.39 -14.29
N GLY A 492 -12.73 32.20 -13.22
CA GLY A 492 -12.38 31.78 -11.86
C GLY A 492 -10.93 31.35 -11.67
N ILE A 493 -9.99 31.81 -12.51
CA ILE A 493 -8.58 31.49 -12.37
C ILE A 493 -7.91 32.51 -11.45
N GLU A 494 -8.12 32.43 -10.15
CA GLU A 494 -7.50 33.35 -9.15
C GLU A 494 -5.95 33.28 -9.15
N ASN A 495 -5.37 32.16 -9.59
CA ASN A 495 -3.92 31.99 -9.63
C ASN A 495 -3.31 32.72 -10.84
N SER A 496 -2.62 33.81 -10.57
CA SER A 496 -1.95 34.65 -11.58
C SER A 496 -0.90 33.88 -12.42
N ILE A 497 -0.24 32.87 -11.86
CA ILE A 497 0.72 32.03 -12.59
C ILE A 497 -0.02 31.11 -13.57
N HIS A 498 -1.18 30.58 -13.20
CA HIS A 498 -1.99 29.77 -14.10
C HIS A 498 -2.55 30.63 -15.23
N ARG A 499 -3.04 31.85 -14.94
CA ARG A 499 -3.47 32.82 -15.98
C ARG A 499 -2.35 33.12 -16.96
N MET A 500 -1.17 33.49 -16.46
CA MET A 500 0.02 33.77 -17.28
C MET A 500 0.38 32.59 -18.17
N ARG A 501 0.49 31.38 -17.60
CA ARG A 501 0.84 30.16 -18.36
C ARG A 501 -0.20 29.84 -19.44
N LEU A 502 -1.49 29.93 -19.09
CA LEU A 502 -2.58 29.68 -20.02
C LEU A 502 -2.52 30.65 -21.19
N MET A 503 -2.42 31.96 -20.93
CA MET A 503 -2.33 33.00 -21.96
C MET A 503 -1.11 32.78 -22.88
N HIS A 504 0.06 32.50 -22.30
CA HIS A 504 1.28 32.28 -23.07
C HIS A 504 1.17 31.03 -23.97
N MET A 505 0.61 29.93 -23.45
CA MET A 505 0.39 28.71 -24.23
C MET A 505 -0.66 28.90 -25.34
N VAL A 506 -1.76 29.61 -25.07
CA VAL A 506 -2.86 29.83 -26.01
C VAL A 506 -2.46 30.79 -27.13
N LYS A 507 -1.67 31.82 -26.83
CA LYS A 507 -1.17 32.80 -27.82
C LYS A 507 0.00 32.29 -28.66
N GLY A 508 0.49 31.08 -28.40
CA GLY A 508 1.57 30.47 -29.19
C GLY A 508 2.94 31.10 -28.93
N GLU A 509 3.11 31.81 -27.82
CA GLU A 509 4.43 32.25 -27.38
C GLU A 509 5.21 31.00 -26.96
N ARG A 510 6.09 30.51 -27.84
CA ARG A 510 7.02 29.44 -27.49
C ARG A 510 8.04 29.99 -26.49
N ASN A 511 7.95 29.49 -25.26
CA ASN A 511 8.98 29.42 -24.23
C ASN A 511 10.06 30.51 -24.22
N PHE A 512 9.77 31.67 -23.64
CA PHE A 512 10.84 32.57 -23.17
C PHE A 512 11.53 32.08 -21.87
N PHE A 513 10.94 31.09 -21.18
CA PHE A 513 11.43 30.63 -19.87
C PHE A 513 12.46 29.48 -19.91
N LEU A 514 12.53 28.68 -20.99
CA LEU A 514 13.59 27.66 -21.12
C LEU A 514 14.95 28.25 -21.53
N ALA A 515 14.99 29.44 -22.13
CA ALA A 515 16.23 30.07 -22.55
C ALA A 515 17.01 30.74 -21.39
N ARG A 516 16.35 31.11 -20.29
CA ARG A 516 16.98 31.91 -19.23
C ARG A 516 17.58 31.10 -18.07
N PHE A 517 17.23 29.82 -17.94
CA PHE A 517 17.81 28.93 -16.91
C PHE A 517 18.95 28.03 -17.42
N CYS A 518 19.21 27.99 -18.72
CA CYS A 518 20.30 27.20 -19.31
C CYS A 518 21.48 28.05 -19.81
N GLY A 519 21.48 29.36 -19.57
CA GLY A 519 22.54 30.27 -20.01
C GLY A 519 22.95 31.22 -18.90
N SER A 520 23.71 30.69 -17.93
CA SER A 520 24.72 31.39 -17.11
C SER A 520 25.17 30.46 -15.99
N LEU A 521 26.07 29.53 -16.35
CA LEU A 521 27.08 28.94 -15.48
C LEU A 521 28.18 28.51 -16.46
N GLU A 522 29.03 29.49 -16.80
CA GLU A 522 30.41 29.22 -17.22
C GLU A 522 31.18 28.57 -16.07
#